data_AF-A0A8S2UDI7-F1
#
_entry.id   AF-A0A8S2UDI7-F1
#
_cell.length_a   1.000
_cell.length_b   1.000
_cell.length_c   1.000
_cell.angle_alpha   90.00
_cell.angle_beta   90.00
_cell.angle_gamma   90.00
#
_symmetry.space_group_name_H-M   'P 1'
#
loop_
_entity.id
_entity.type
_entity.pdbx_description
1 polymer ?
#
loop_
_entity_poly.entity_id
_entity_poly.type
_entity_poly.pdbx_seq_one_letter_code
_entity_poly.pdbx_strand_id
1 'polypeptide(L)'
;MALLLTLIYLTIFLHGSYSAENIIHGKVLHTGIGKLTPGAKLEVAIKDTSLQDTAAKLLSNITIDVHKFPTSFFVKYNPTQVKQGHTYTVSATIKDRNQKLLFLNDVRIPVT
;
A
#
# COMPACT_ATOMS: atom_id res chain seq x y z
N MET A 1 34.22 35.65 38.97
CA MET A 1 33.18 35.06 39.84
C MET A 1 32.02 36.03 39.84
N ALA A 2 30.83 35.83 39.26
CA ALA A 2 30.10 34.70 38.71
C ALA A 2 29.28 35.21 37.49
N LEU A 3 29.40 34.57 36.33
CA LEU A 3 28.47 33.62 35.71
C LEU A 3 27.19 34.24 35.10
N LEU A 4 27.19 34.19 33.77
CA LEU A 4 26.15 34.45 32.78
C LEU A 4 24.93 33.51 32.96
N LEU A 5 23.71 34.01 32.74
CA LEU A 5 22.53 33.16 32.52
C LEU A 5 21.84 33.57 31.21
N THR A 6 22.22 32.85 30.15
CA THR A 6 21.59 32.87 28.83
C THR A 6 20.23 32.18 28.88
N LEU A 7 19.15 32.91 28.60
CA LEU A 7 17.84 32.33 28.38
C LEU A 7 17.66 32.05 26.88
N ILE A 8 18.03 30.85 26.44
CA ILE A 8 17.75 30.37 25.07
C ILE A 8 16.30 29.87 25.05
N TYR A 9 15.39 30.63 24.43
CA TYR A 9 14.07 30.14 24.08
C TYR A 9 14.18 29.18 22.90
N LEU A 10 14.16 27.88 23.17
CA LEU A 10 14.02 26.86 22.13
C LEU A 10 12.52 26.63 21.89
N THR A 11 11.89 27.41 21.02
CA THR A 11 10.57 27.07 20.48
C THR A 11 10.74 25.90 19.53
N ILE A 12 10.66 24.68 20.06
CA ILE A 12 10.59 23.48 19.24
C ILE A 12 9.17 23.43 18.65
N PHE A 13 8.98 23.97 17.45
CA PHE A 13 7.85 23.58 16.62
C PHE A 13 8.15 22.18 16.06
N LEU A 14 7.94 21.16 16.89
CA LEU A 14 7.79 19.78 16.43
C LEU A 14 6.45 19.66 15.70
N HIS A 15 6.36 20.22 14.49
CA HIS A 15 5.35 19.77 13.54
C HIS A 15 5.84 18.46 12.90
N GLY A 16 6.06 17.46 13.74
CA GLY A 16 6.11 16.08 13.28
C GLY A 16 4.66 15.71 12.97
N SER A 17 4.24 15.85 11.72
CA SER A 17 3.05 15.14 11.26
C SER A 17 3.34 13.65 11.37
N TYR A 18 3.04 13.06 12.53
CA TYR A 18 2.87 11.63 12.66
C TYR A 18 1.69 11.26 11.77
N SER A 19 1.96 10.96 10.49
CA SER A 19 0.96 10.32 9.67
C SER A 19 0.77 8.93 10.24
N ALA A 20 -0.36 8.72 10.92
CA ALA A 20 -0.79 7.40 11.31
C ALA A 20 -0.99 6.59 10.02
N GLU A 21 -0.14 5.58 9.79
CA GLU A 21 -0.32 4.66 8.67
C GLU A 21 -1.67 3.94 8.83
N ASN A 22 -2.48 3.98 7.79
CA ASN A 22 -3.68 3.16 7.71
C ASN A 22 -3.36 1.83 7.04
N ILE A 23 -4.14 0.80 7.37
CA ILE A 23 -3.90 -0.57 6.90
C ILE A 23 -5.15 -1.09 6.19
N ILE A 24 -4.97 -1.60 4.96
CA ILE A 24 -5.97 -2.41 4.28
C ILE A 24 -5.63 -3.87 4.51
N HIS A 25 -6.56 -4.61 5.11
CA HIS A 25 -6.47 -6.06 5.29
C HIS A 25 -7.33 -6.77 4.23
N GLY A 26 -6.87 -7.92 3.77
CA GLY A 26 -7.64 -8.73 2.84
C GLY A 26 -7.17 -10.17 2.73
N LYS A 27 -7.93 -10.95 1.98
CA LYS A 27 -7.60 -12.33 1.60
C LYS A 27 -7.76 -12.48 0.10
N VAL A 28 -6.77 -13.08 -0.53
CA VAL A 28 -6.87 -13.56 -1.91
C VAL A 28 -7.42 -14.97 -1.87
N LEU A 29 -8.57 -15.18 -2.51
CA LEU A 29 -9.19 -16.49 -2.71
C LEU A 29 -9.08 -16.87 -4.19
N HIS A 30 -9.07 -18.17 -4.48
CA HIS A 30 -9.13 -18.68 -5.84
C HIS A 30 -10.12 -19.85 -5.91
N THR A 31 -11.12 -19.72 -6.78
CA THR A 31 -12.09 -20.76 -7.09
C THR A 31 -11.83 -21.25 -8.51
N GLY A 32 -10.87 -22.16 -8.67
CA GLY A 32 -10.47 -22.66 -9.98
C GLY A 32 -9.47 -23.80 -9.88
N ILE A 33 -9.11 -24.35 -11.03
CA ILE A 33 -8.19 -25.50 -11.17
C ILE A 33 -6.71 -25.04 -11.24
N GLY A 34 -6.46 -23.73 -11.15
CA GLY A 34 -5.13 -23.13 -11.25
C GLY A 34 -4.29 -23.45 -10.01
N LYS A 35 -3.05 -23.90 -10.24
CA LYS A 35 -2.08 -24.16 -9.17
C LYS A 35 -1.09 -23.01 -9.07
N LEU A 36 -0.74 -22.65 -7.84
CA LEU A 36 0.43 -21.82 -7.59
C LEU A 36 1.69 -22.61 -7.95
N THR A 37 2.58 -22.01 -8.72
CA THR A 37 3.91 -22.57 -8.97
C THR A 37 4.83 -22.30 -7.77
N PRO A 38 5.81 -23.16 -7.48
CA PRO A 38 6.81 -22.89 -6.44
C PRO A 38 7.52 -21.55 -6.71
N GLY A 39 7.60 -20.71 -5.67
CA GLY A 39 8.20 -19.38 -5.77
C GLY A 39 7.28 -18.31 -6.39
N ALA A 40 5.98 -18.56 -6.49
CA ALA A 40 5.02 -17.53 -6.86
C ALA A 40 4.99 -16.39 -5.83
N LYS A 41 4.88 -15.15 -6.31
CA LYS A 41 4.81 -13.94 -5.50
C LYS A 41 3.52 -13.19 -5.75
N LEU A 42 2.87 -12.80 -4.66
CA LEU A 42 1.71 -11.92 -4.64
C LEU A 42 2.18 -10.49 -4.41
N GLU A 43 1.92 -9.61 -5.38
CA GLU A 43 2.01 -8.16 -5.23
C GLU A 43 0.61 -7.61 -4.95
N VAL A 44 0.47 -6.87 -3.85
CA VAL A 44 -0.73 -6.08 -3.56
C VAL A 44 -0.36 -4.61 -3.62
N ALA A 45 -1.04 -3.85 -4.47
CA ALA A 45 -0.76 -2.43 -4.67
C ALA A 45 -2.02 -1.58 -4.56
N ILE A 46 -1.90 -0.43 -3.89
CA ILE A 46 -2.89 0.64 -3.85
C ILE A 46 -2.49 1.70 -4.87
N LYS A 47 -3.38 2.02 -5.80
CA LYS A 47 -3.13 2.99 -6.87
C LYS A 47 -4.25 4.02 -6.91
N ASP A 48 -3.90 5.28 -7.15
CA ASP A 48 -4.84 6.33 -7.52
C ASP A 48 -5.19 6.16 -9.00
N THR A 49 -6.46 5.85 -9.26
CA THR A 49 -7.05 5.60 -10.57
C THR A 49 -8.10 6.65 -10.93
N SER A 50 -8.05 7.82 -10.29
CA SER A 50 -8.94 8.95 -10.59
C SER A 50 -8.83 9.42 -12.04
N LEU A 51 -7.61 9.47 -12.58
CA LEU A 51 -7.34 9.88 -13.95
C LEU A 51 -7.37 8.66 -14.88
N GLN A 52 -8.24 8.69 -15.90
CA GLN A 52 -8.41 7.56 -16.82
C GLN A 52 -7.39 7.57 -17.97
N ASP A 53 -6.92 8.75 -18.40
CA ASP A 53 -6.06 8.92 -19.58
C ASP A 53 -4.55 8.87 -19.27
N THR A 54 -4.17 8.50 -18.05
CA THR A 54 -2.77 8.44 -17.62
C THR A 54 -2.51 7.22 -16.76
N ALA A 55 -1.23 6.89 -16.59
CA ALA A 55 -0.82 5.81 -15.72
C ALA A 55 -1.25 6.09 -14.26
N ALA A 56 -1.85 5.08 -13.64
CA ALA A 56 -2.29 5.15 -12.24
C ALA A 56 -1.09 5.41 -11.31
N LYS A 57 -1.26 6.33 -10.35
CA LYS A 57 -0.19 6.67 -9.40
C LYS A 57 -0.15 5.64 -8.28
N LEU A 58 1.01 5.02 -8.04
CA LEU A 58 1.21 4.11 -6.92
C LEU A 58 1.23 4.88 -5.59
N LEU A 59 0.42 4.46 -4.62
CA LEU A 59 0.44 4.96 -3.25
C LEU A 59 1.32 4.07 -2.36
N SER A 60 1.12 2.76 -2.46
CA SER A 60 1.84 1.77 -1.67
C SER A 60 1.71 0.39 -2.29
N ASN A 61 2.70 -0.48 -2.06
CA ASN A 61 2.59 -1.89 -2.36
C ASN A 61 3.31 -2.75 -1.33
N ILE A 62 2.96 -4.04 -1.33
CA ILE A 62 3.72 -5.10 -0.68
C ILE A 62 3.91 -6.24 -1.69
N THR A 63 4.99 -6.99 -1.52
CA THR A 63 5.20 -8.26 -2.22
C THR A 63 5.47 -9.34 -1.19
N ILE A 64 4.72 -10.43 -1.26
CA ILE A 64 4.86 -11.58 -0.36
C ILE A 64 4.91 -12.89 -1.15
N ASP A 65 5.62 -13.88 -0.62
CA ASP A 65 5.58 -15.23 -1.20
C ASP A 65 4.20 -15.86 -0.98
N VAL A 66 3.71 -16.57 -1.99
CA VAL A 66 2.39 -17.21 -1.96
C VAL A 66 2.50 -18.69 -2.30
N HIS A 67 2.12 -19.53 -1.35
CA HIS A 67 2.22 -20.99 -1.48
C HIS A 67 0.87 -21.70 -1.54
N LYS A 68 -0.19 -21.06 -1.03
CA LYS A 68 -1.55 -21.61 -0.99
C LYS A 68 -2.60 -20.52 -0.90
N PHE A 69 -3.80 -20.83 -1.37
CA PHE A 69 -5.00 -20.05 -1.11
C PHE A 69 -5.77 -20.63 0.10
N PRO A 70 -6.49 -19.79 0.86
CA PRO A 70 -6.47 -18.33 0.81
C PRO A 70 -5.16 -17.76 1.33
N THR A 71 -4.71 -16.64 0.76
CA THR A 71 -3.51 -15.90 1.21
C THR A 71 -3.96 -14.58 1.82
N SER A 72 -3.56 -14.32 3.07
CA SER A 72 -3.90 -13.04 3.72
C SER A 72 -2.84 -12.00 3.42
N PHE A 73 -3.23 -10.73 3.33
CA PHE A 73 -2.32 -9.61 3.13
C PHE A 73 -2.72 -8.43 4.01
N PHE A 74 -1.75 -7.56 4.26
CA PHE A 74 -1.98 -6.23 4.82
C PHE A 74 -1.09 -5.24 4.06
N VAL A 75 -1.66 -4.15 3.59
CA VAL A 75 -0.91 -3.08 2.92
C VAL A 75 -1.10 -1.78 3.68
N LYS A 76 0.01 -1.20 4.10
CA LYS A 76 0.04 0.08 4.81
C LYS A 76 0.05 1.22 3.79
N TYR A 77 -0.64 2.31 4.07
CA TYR A 77 -0.57 3.51 3.25
C TYR A 77 -0.65 4.76 4.11
N ASN A 78 -0.08 5.84 3.59
CA ASN A 78 -0.18 7.15 4.22
C ASN A 78 -1.53 7.79 3.84
N PRO A 79 -2.47 7.99 4.80
CA PRO A 79 -3.77 8.59 4.50
C PRO A 79 -3.69 10.03 3.98
N THR A 80 -2.60 10.77 4.23
CA THR A 80 -2.43 12.13 3.68
C THR A 80 -2.21 12.14 2.16
N GLN A 81 -1.98 10.98 1.55
CA GLN A 81 -1.90 10.83 0.09
C GLN A 81 -3.26 10.59 -0.55
N VAL A 82 -4.30 10.30 0.25
CA VAL A 82 -5.68 10.13 -0.21
C VAL A 82 -6.36 11.50 -0.31
N LYS A 83 -6.99 11.74 -1.45
CA LYS A 83 -7.64 13.00 -1.80
C LYS A 83 -9.13 12.78 -1.97
N GLN A 84 -9.93 13.73 -1.49
CA GLN A 84 -11.37 13.69 -1.68
C GLN A 84 -11.72 13.76 -3.18
N GLY A 85 -12.74 13.01 -3.61
CA GLY A 85 -13.19 12.93 -4.99
C GLY A 85 -12.30 12.08 -5.91
N HIS A 86 -11.18 11.53 -5.40
CA HIS A 86 -10.37 10.57 -6.15
C HIS A 86 -10.93 9.15 -6.02
N THR A 87 -10.63 8.31 -7.01
CA THR A 87 -10.90 6.87 -6.98
C THR A 87 -9.59 6.11 -6.81
N TYR A 88 -9.61 5.09 -5.96
CA TYR A 88 -8.45 4.24 -5.73
C TYR A 88 -8.75 2.79 -6.10
N THR A 89 -7.73 2.06 -6.50
CA THR A 89 -7.82 0.64 -6.81
C THR A 89 -6.83 -0.13 -5.94
N VAL A 90 -7.29 -1.24 -5.38
CA VAL A 90 -6.43 -2.28 -4.78
C VAL A 90 -6.28 -3.40 -5.81
N SER A 91 -5.07 -3.59 -6.32
CA SER A 91 -4.74 -4.66 -7.25
C SER A 91 -4.01 -5.79 -6.54
N ALA A 92 -4.39 -7.04 -6.82
CA ALA A 92 -3.70 -8.26 -6.40
C ALA A 92 -3.17 -8.99 -7.64
N THR A 93 -1.85 -9.03 -7.80
CA THR A 93 -1.17 -9.67 -8.94
C THR A 93 -0.31 -10.81 -8.45
N ILE A 94 -0.47 -12.00 -9.03
CA ILE A 94 0.39 -13.15 -8.74
C ILE A 94 1.23 -13.48 -9.98
N LYS A 95 2.55 -13.51 -9.80
CA LYS A 95 3.51 -13.91 -10.84
C LYS A 95 4.30 -15.13 -10.37
N ASP A 96 4.77 -15.95 -11.32
CA ASP A 96 5.73 -17.00 -11.02
C ASP A 96 7.15 -16.44 -10.83
N ARG A 97 8.10 -17.33 -10.51
CA ARG A 97 9.52 -16.97 -10.32
C ARG A 97 10.16 -16.34 -11.57
N ASN A 98 9.62 -16.59 -12.76
CA ASN A 98 10.10 -16.07 -14.03
C ASN A 98 9.35 -14.78 -14.43
N GLN A 99 8.59 -14.16 -13.51
CA GLN A 99 7.77 -12.97 -13.75
C GLN A 99 6.57 -13.19 -14.69
N LYS A 100 6.21 -14.44 -15.01
CA LYS A 100 5.01 -14.74 -15.79
C LYS A 100 3.76 -14.48 -14.96
N LEU A 101 2.81 -13.76 -15.52
CA LEU A 101 1.51 -13.52 -14.89
C LEU A 101 0.74 -14.83 -14.73
N LEU A 102 0.29 -15.11 -13.51
CA LEU A 102 -0.57 -16.25 -13.17
C LEU A 102 -2.00 -15.79 -12.87
N PHE A 103 -2.14 -14.75 -12.05
CA PHE A 103 -3.44 -14.22 -11.64
C PHE A 103 -3.38 -12.69 -11.50
N LEU A 104 -4.49 -12.03 -11.79
CA LEU A 104 -4.69 -10.59 -11.59
C LEU A 104 -6.14 -10.34 -11.18
N ASN A 105 -6.35 -9.50 -10.17
CA ASN A 105 -7.66 -9.00 -9.80
C ASN A 105 -7.54 -7.58 -9.23
N ASP A 106 -8.49 -6.72 -9.56
CA ASP A 106 -8.53 -5.32 -9.15
C ASP A 106 -9.89 -4.99 -8.53
N VAL A 107 -9.87 -4.33 -7.36
CA VAL A 107 -11.08 -3.85 -6.67
C VAL A 107 -11.01 -2.34 -6.55
N ARG A 108 -12.06 -1.64 -7.00
CA ARG A 108 -12.18 -0.18 -6.86
C ARG A 108 -12.75 0.18 -5.49
N ILE A 109 -12.18 1.20 -4.88
CA ILE A 109 -12.62 1.76 -3.60
C ILE A 109 -12.89 3.25 -3.83
N PRO A 110 -14.17 3.67 -3.89
CA PRO A 110 -14.51 5.08 -3.94
C PRO A 110 -14.29 5.72 -2.56
N VAL A 111 -13.76 6.95 -2.55
CA VAL A 111 -13.68 7.79 -1.35
C VAL A 111 -14.64 8.96 -1.56
N THR A 112 -15.69 9.04 -0.74
CA THR A 112 -16.73 10.08 -0.81
C THR A 112 -16.46 11.17 0.22
#